data_AF-A0A965UKR5-F1
#
_entry.id   AF-A0A965UKR5-F1
#
_cell.length_a   1.000
_cell.length_b   1.000
_cell.length_c   1.000
_cell.angle_alpha   90.00
_cell.angle_beta   90.00
_cell.angle_gamma   90.00
#
_symmetry.space_group_name_H-M   'P 1'
#
loop_
_entity.id
_entity.type
_entity.pdbx_description
1 polymer ?
#
loop_
_entity_poly.entity_id
_entity_poly.type
_entity_poly.pdbx_seq_one_letter_code
_entity_poly.pdbx_strand_id
1 'polypeptide(L)' 'NCLINYGVSFPMFSKIDVNGATAHPIYKYLKKELRGFPGSEIKWNFTKFLIDSKGNPSKRFSPLTKPEKMRKDIEKLLNA' A
#
# COMPACT_ATOMS: atom_id res chain seq x y z
N ASN A 1 -19.20 0.45 -22.54
CA ASN A 1 -19.42 1.15 -21.27
C ASN A 1 -18.07 1.46 -20.64
N CYS A 2 -17.63 2.72 -20.68
CA CYS A 2 -16.40 3.15 -20.02
C CYS A 2 -16.75 3.58 -18.59
N LEU A 3 -16.20 2.91 -17.58
CA LEU A 3 -16.44 3.26 -16.17
C LEU A 3 -15.40 4.30 -15.75
N ILE A 4 -15.86 5.47 -15.26
CA ILE A 4 -15.02 6.61 -14.85
C ILE A 4 -13.90 6.19 -13.87
N ASN A 5 -14.13 5.16 -13.05
CA ASN A 5 -13.16 4.61 -12.09
C ASN A 5 -12.82 3.13 -12.34
N TYR A 6 -12.86 2.66 -13.58
CA TYR A 6 -12.60 1.24 -13.90
C TYR A 6 -13.52 0.23 -13.17
N GLY A 7 -14.64 0.70 -12.62
CA GLY A 7 -15.60 -0.12 -11.86
C GLY A 7 -15.25 -0.38 -10.40
N VAL A 8 -14.32 0.37 -9.80
CA VAL A 8 -14.01 0.26 -8.37
C VAL A 8 -14.84 1.21 -7.50
N SER A 9 -15.10 0.82 -6.26
CA SER A 9 -15.83 1.62 -5.25
C SER A 9 -14.91 2.46 -4.35
N PHE A 10 -13.60 2.40 -4.56
CA PHE A 10 -12.60 3.12 -3.78
C PHE A 10 -11.93 4.22 -4.62
N PRO A 11 -11.37 5.27 -3.98
CA PRO A 11 -10.75 6.37 -4.70
C PRO A 11 -9.53 5.90 -5.50
N MET A 12 -9.40 6.43 -6.72
CA MET A 12 -8.22 6.30 -7.56
C MET A 12 -7.53 7.65 -7.65
N PHE A 13 -6.21 7.65 -7.52
CA PHE A 13 -5.39 8.87 -7.57
C PHE A 13 -4.64 8.97 -8.90
N SER A 14 -4.14 10.17 -9.20
CA SER A 14 -3.27 10.41 -10.37
C SER A 14 -2.04 9.51 -10.35
N LYS A 15 -1.55 9.16 -11.54
CA LYS A 15 -0.33 8.37 -11.70
C LYS A 15 0.89 9.11 -11.14
N ILE A 16 1.69 8.42 -10.33
CA ILE A 16 2.90 8.93 -9.71
C ILE A 16 4.00 7.86 -9.69
N ASP A 17 5.24 8.29 -9.49
CA ASP A 17 6.36 7.37 -9.27
C ASP A 17 6.40 6.90 -7.82
N VAL A 18 6.66 5.60 -7.63
CA VAL A 18 6.78 4.97 -6.29
C VAL A 18 8.22 4.61 -5.92
N ASN A 19 9.13 4.60 -6.89
CA ASN A 19 10.57 4.34 -6.75
C ASN A 19 11.39 5.42 -7.45
N GLY A 20 12.72 5.40 -7.24
CA GLY A 20 13.63 6.38 -7.81
C GLY A 20 13.63 7.74 -7.11
N ALA A 21 14.39 8.68 -7.67
CA ALA A 21 14.59 10.02 -7.12
C ALA A 21 13.29 10.85 -7.08
N THR A 22 12.42 10.66 -8.08
CA THR A 22 11.13 11.32 -8.25
C THR A 22 9.99 10.69 -7.46
N ALA A 23 10.26 9.62 -6.69
CA ALA A 23 9.21 8.94 -5.94
C ALA A 23 8.41 9.90 -5.05
N HIS A 24 7.08 9.75 -5.08
CA HIS A 24 6.19 10.59 -4.29
C HIS A 24 6.53 10.49 -2.79
N PRO A 25 6.47 11.60 -2.02
CA PRO A 25 6.88 11.63 -0.61
C PRO A 25 6.23 10.54 0.26
N ILE A 26 4.94 10.24 0.04
CA ILE A 26 4.24 9.19 0.78
C ILE A 26 4.88 7.81 0.61
N TYR A 27 5.34 7.46 -0.59
CA TYR A 27 6.00 6.18 -0.85
C TYR A 27 7.45 6.18 -0.35
N LYS A 28 8.14 7.33 -0.35
CA LYS A 28 9.44 7.45 0.32
C LYS A 28 9.31 7.17 1.82
N TYR A 29 8.31 7.78 2.46
CA TYR A 29 7.99 7.57 3.88
C TYR A 29 7.62 6.09 4.16
N LEU A 30 6.63 5.54 3.47
CA LEU A 30 6.16 4.17 3.70
C LEU A 30 7.25 3.11 3.49
N LYS A 31 8.12 3.27 2.48
CA LYS A 31 9.24 2.34 2.24
C LYS A 31 10.33 2.45 3.32
N LYS A 32 10.49 3.63 3.93
CA LYS A 32 11.43 3.86 5.04
C LYS A 32 10.93 3.19 6.32
N GLU A 33 9.66 3.41 6.68
CA GLU A 33 9.06 2.85 7.90
C GLU A 33 8.83 1.34 7.79
N LEU A 34 8.37 0.87 6.62
CA LEU A 34 8.09 -0.54 6.35
C LEU A 34 9.02 -1.08 5.26
N ARG A 35 10.26 -1.33 5.68
CA ARG A 35 11.31 -1.88 4.79
C ARG A 35 10.89 -3.23 4.23
N GLY A 36 11.15 -3.42 2.94
CA GLY A 36 11.09 -4.73 2.30
C GLY A 36 12.41 -5.49 2.45
N PHE A 37 12.44 -6.74 1.99
CA PHE A 37 13.66 -7.52 1.86
C PHE A 37 13.72 -8.21 0.49
N PRO A 38 14.84 -8.11 -0.26
CA PRO A 38 15.99 -7.24 -0.02
C PRO A 38 15.71 -5.78 -0.45
N GLY A 39 15.97 -4.84 0.46
CA GLY A 39 15.86 -3.39 0.23
C GLY A 39 14.44 -2.82 0.35
N SER A 40 14.33 -1.50 0.35
CA SER A 40 13.07 -0.80 0.64
C SER A 40 12.17 -0.60 -0.59
N GLU A 41 12.66 -0.81 -1.80
CA GLU A 41 11.93 -0.56 -3.05
C GLU A 41 10.65 -1.39 -3.22
N ILE A 42 9.67 -0.83 -3.91
CA ILE A 42 8.45 -1.54 -4.32
C ILE A 42 8.77 -2.39 -5.54
N LYS A 43 8.79 -3.71 -5.37
CA LYS A 43 9.31 -4.64 -6.39
C LYS A 43 8.38 -4.86 -7.57
N TRP A 44 7.06 -4.74 -7.37
CA TRP A 44 6.07 -4.96 -8.41
C TRP A 44 4.74 -4.27 -8.09
N ASN A 45 3.87 -4.24 -9.10
CA ASN A 45 2.48 -3.80 -8.99
C ASN A 45 1.76 -4.57 -7.87
N PHE A 46 0.78 -3.92 -7.23
CA PHE A 46 -0.01 -4.48 -6.12
C PHE A 46 0.78 -4.74 -4.82
N THR A 47 1.86 -4.02 -4.55
CA THR A 47 2.38 -3.95 -3.17
C THR A 47 1.40 -3.18 -2.29
N LYS A 48 1.05 -3.70 -1.11
CA LYS A 48 0.06 -3.09 -0.21
C LYS A 48 0.71 -2.60 1.08
N PHE A 49 0.21 -1.50 1.60
CA PHE A 49 0.59 -0.95 2.90
C PHE A 49 -0.67 -0.81 3.75
N LEU A 50 -0.61 -1.25 5.00
CA LEU A 50 -1.65 -1.10 6.00
C LEU A 50 -1.23 0.00 6.96
N ILE A 51 -2.12 0.98 7.14
CA ILE A 51 -1.95 2.14 7.99
C ILE A 51 -3.07 2.11 9.04
N ASP A 52 -2.74 2.41 10.30
CA ASP A 52 -3.72 2.44 11.39
C ASP A 52 -4.58 3.72 11.40
N SER A 53 -5.56 3.79 12.29
CA SER A 53 -6.47 4.94 12.43
C SER A 53 -5.78 6.24 12.89
N LYS A 54 -4.57 6.15 13.44
CA LYS A 54 -3.74 7.29 13.87
C LYS A 54 -2.75 7.73 12.76
N GLY A 55 -2.75 7.06 11.62
CA GLY A 55 -1.88 7.35 10.49
C GLY A 55 -0.51 6.66 10.54
N ASN A 56 -0.27 5.73 11.48
CA ASN A 56 1.01 5.03 11.56
C ASN A 56 1.08 3.84 10.59
N PRO A 57 2.20 3.66 9.87
CA PRO A 57 2.42 2.47 9.06
C PRO A 57 2.50 1.20 9.93
N SER A 58 1.57 0.26 9.73
CA SER A 58 1.47 -0.95 10.53
C SER A 58 2.14 -2.16 9.86
N LYS A 59 1.89 -2.35 8.55
CA LYS A 59 2.40 -3.55 7.84
C LYS A 59 2.52 -3.34 6.33
N ARG A 60 3.49 -4.01 5.72
CA ARG A 60 3.67 -4.08 4.26
C ARG A 60 3.47 -5.50 3.76
N PHE A 61 2.76 -5.65 2.65
CA PHE A 61 2.45 -6.93 2.04
C PHE A 61 3.03 -7.05 0.63
N SER A 62 3.48 -8.26 0.30
CA SER A 62 3.99 -8.61 -1.03
C SER A 62 2.91 -8.46 -2.10
N PRO A 63 3.28 -8.14 -3.36
CA PRO A 63 2.42 -8.28 -4.53
C PRO A 63 1.61 -9.58 -4.56
N LEU A 64 2.23 -10.69 -4.17
CA LEU A 64 1.63 -12.03 -4.20
C LEU A 64 0.71 -12.33 -3.01
N THR A 65 0.68 -11.46 -1.98
CA THR A 65 -0.24 -11.62 -0.87
C THR A 65 -1.66 -11.39 -1.36
N LYS A 66 -2.49 -12.44 -1.27
CA LYS A 66 -3.92 -12.39 -1.56
C LYS A 66 -4.66 -11.49 -0.57
N PRO A 67 -5.67 -10.70 -1.00
CA PRO A 67 -6.39 -9.78 -0.12
C PRO A 67 -6.98 -10.42 1.13
N GLU A 68 -7.50 -11.64 1.02
CA GLU A 68 -8.15 -12.35 2.13
C GLU A 68 -7.16 -12.63 3.27
N LYS A 69 -5.88 -12.81 2.94
CA LYS A 69 -4.81 -13.02 3.94
C LYS A 69 -4.51 -11.76 4.76
N MET A 70 -4.95 -10.59 4.33
CA MET A 70 -4.78 -9.33 5.06
C MET A 70 -5.90 -9.08 6.09
N ARG A 71 -7.02 -9.82 6.00
CA ARG A 71 -8.21 -9.61 6.86
C ARG A 71 -7.85 -9.61 8.34
N LYS A 72 -7.10 -10.61 8.80
CA LYS A 72 -6.71 -10.73 10.23
C LYS A 72 -5.90 -9.53 10.72
N ASP A 73 -4.99 -9.00 9.89
CA ASP A 73 -4.20 -7.83 10.25
C ASP A 73 -5.07 -6.56 10.32
N ILE A 74 -6.04 -6.43 9.41
CA ILE A 74 -7.00 -5.31 9.39
C ILE A 74 -7.92 -5.36 10.62
N GLU A 75 -8.53 -6.51 10.90
CA GLU A 75 -9.42 -6.70 12.05
C GLU A 75 -8.71 -6.40 13.38
N LYS A 76 -7.42 -6.75 13.49
CA LYS A 76 -6.62 -6.41 14.65
C LYS A 76 -6.53 -4.90 14.89
N LEU A 77 -6.48 -4.09 13.83
CA LEU A 77 -6.39 -2.63 13.94
C LEU A 77 -7.75 -1.95 14.16
N LEU A 78 -8.85 -2.60 13.76
CA LEU A 78 -10.21 -2.08 14.01
C LEU A 78 -10.67 -2.30 15.44
N ASN A 79 -10.19 -3.36 16.08
CA ASN A 79 -10.56 -3.74 17.46
C ASN A 79 -9.54 -3.26 18.51
N ALA A 80 -8.62 -2.37 18.13
CA ALA A 80 -7.55 -1.86 18.98
C ALA A 80 -7.87 -0.48 19.59
#